data_AF-A0A527WHK0-F1
#
_entry.id   AF-A0A527WHK0-F1
#
_cell.length_a   1.000
_cell.length_b   1.000
_cell.length_c   1.000
_cell.angle_alpha   90.00
_cell.angle_beta   90.00
_cell.angle_gamma   90.00
#
_symmetry.space_group_name_H-M   'P 1'
#
loop_
_entity.id
_entity.type
_entity.pdbx_description
1 polymer ?
#
loop_
_entity_poly.entity_id
_entity_poly.type
_entity_poly.pdbx_seq_one_letter_code
_entity_poly.pdbx_strand_id
1 'polypeptide(L)'
;NYPAFRAGTRTSPIDKGNMNRSFPGRPDGTVTEKIADYFQRELLPRADLVFDFHSGGKTLDFVPFCAAHTLPDKAQEKKAFAAVEAFSAPFSMRMTEIDAVGMYDTAAEEMGKVFVTTELGGGGTSRAETVRIARRGILNVLRHAGIVNGAVEKGRTQWLDMPSGDCFAFAEEDGMIETTIDLGEPVEDGHVVARIHPLGRTGQAPQEIRARMSGLLAARHFPGLVKAGDCVSVLAVAVQG
;
A
#
# COMPACT_ATOMS: atom_id res chain seq x y z
N ASN A 1 -10.35 4.17 -10.69
CA ASN A 1 -10.96 3.17 -11.63
C ASN A 1 -12.46 3.00 -11.34
N TYR A 2 -13.35 3.73 -12.03
CA TYR A 2 -14.80 3.68 -11.74
C TYR A 2 -15.48 2.33 -12.07
N PRO A 3 -15.22 1.68 -13.22
CA PRO A 3 -15.77 0.34 -13.49
C PRO A 3 -15.39 -0.70 -12.44
N ALA A 4 -14.12 -0.72 -11.99
CA ALA A 4 -13.66 -1.64 -10.95
C ALA A 4 -14.35 -1.37 -9.60
N PHE A 5 -14.49 -0.09 -9.21
CA PHE A 5 -15.22 0.31 -8.00
C PHE A 5 -16.67 -0.19 -8.01
N ARG A 6 -17.39 0.00 -9.13
CA ARG A 6 -18.78 -0.44 -9.27
C ARG A 6 -18.95 -1.96 -9.16
N ALA A 7 -17.93 -2.73 -9.54
CA ALA A 7 -17.91 -4.18 -9.44
C ALA A 7 -17.36 -4.70 -8.09
N GLY A 8 -16.82 -3.82 -7.23
CA GLY A 8 -16.12 -4.24 -6.01
C GLY A 8 -14.92 -5.14 -6.30
N THR A 9 -14.21 -4.91 -7.41
CA THR A 9 -13.03 -5.68 -7.83
C THR A 9 -11.80 -4.77 -7.92
N ARG A 10 -10.60 -5.37 -7.81
CA ARG A 10 -9.33 -4.63 -7.98
C ARG A 10 -9.17 -4.12 -9.42
N THR A 11 -9.49 -4.98 -10.38
CA THR A 11 -9.37 -4.68 -11.81
C THR A 11 -10.73 -4.43 -12.43
N SER A 12 -10.73 -3.67 -13.53
CA SER A 12 -11.96 -3.35 -14.26
C SER A 12 -12.60 -4.63 -14.84
N PRO A 13 -13.93 -4.81 -14.71
CA PRO A 13 -14.58 -5.98 -15.28
C PRO A 13 -14.63 -5.95 -16.81
N ILE A 14 -14.46 -4.77 -17.42
CA ILE A 14 -14.59 -4.53 -18.87
C ILE A 14 -13.38 -5.11 -19.62
N ASP A 15 -12.18 -4.92 -19.08
CA ASP A 15 -10.91 -5.17 -19.76
C ASP A 15 -9.87 -5.87 -18.86
N LYS A 16 -10.23 -6.20 -17.61
CA LYS A 16 -9.33 -6.74 -16.57
C LYS A 16 -8.14 -5.85 -16.24
N GLY A 17 -8.17 -4.57 -16.66
CA GLY A 17 -7.08 -3.63 -16.44
C GLY A 17 -6.86 -3.32 -14.96
N ASN A 18 -5.61 -3.46 -14.50
CA ASN A 18 -5.14 -2.89 -13.25
C ASN A 18 -4.68 -1.45 -13.52
N MET A 19 -5.47 -0.48 -13.06
CA MET A 19 -5.21 0.94 -13.33
C MET A 19 -3.86 1.40 -12.80
N ASN A 20 -3.41 0.91 -11.64
CA ASN A 20 -2.09 1.25 -11.10
C ASN A 20 -0.93 0.49 -11.76
N ARG A 21 -1.16 -0.09 -12.94
CA ARG A 21 -0.16 -0.70 -13.84
C ARG A 21 -0.45 -0.35 -15.31
N SER A 22 -1.22 0.72 -15.54
CA SER A 22 -1.69 1.12 -16.87
C SER A 22 -1.17 2.48 -17.33
N PHE A 23 -0.35 3.17 -16.53
CA PHE A 23 0.24 4.45 -16.92
C PHE A 23 1.43 4.24 -17.89
N PRO A 24 1.68 5.13 -18.85
CA PRO A 24 0.97 6.38 -19.14
C PRO A 24 -0.38 6.21 -19.84
N GLY A 25 -0.76 4.98 -20.21
CA GLY A 25 -1.98 4.69 -20.95
C GLY A 25 -1.89 5.04 -22.44
N ARG A 26 -3.02 4.95 -23.14
CA ARG A 26 -3.16 5.43 -24.53
C ARG A 26 -4.62 5.78 -24.86
N PRO A 27 -4.88 6.83 -25.66
CA PRO A 27 -6.23 7.32 -25.93
C PRO A 27 -7.06 6.40 -26.83
N ASP A 28 -6.41 5.48 -27.56
CA ASP A 28 -7.03 4.52 -28.46
C ASP A 28 -7.09 3.10 -27.87
N GLY A 29 -6.68 2.92 -26.61
CA GLY A 29 -6.66 1.63 -25.93
C GLY A 29 -7.99 1.17 -25.33
N THR A 30 -7.86 0.24 -24.39
CA THR A 30 -8.94 -0.23 -23.50
C THR A 30 -9.49 0.90 -22.63
N VAL A 31 -10.59 0.64 -21.92
CA VAL A 31 -11.22 1.65 -21.06
C VAL A 31 -10.26 2.08 -19.95
N THR A 32 -9.53 1.15 -19.35
CA THR A 32 -8.54 1.44 -18.30
C THR A 32 -7.38 2.26 -18.84
N GLU A 33 -6.84 1.92 -20.01
CA GLU A 33 -5.75 2.67 -20.67
C GLU A 33 -6.17 4.09 -21.06
N LYS A 34 -7.42 4.29 -21.50
CA LYS A 34 -7.97 5.62 -21.81
C LYS A 34 -8.10 6.51 -20.59
N ILE A 35 -8.49 5.93 -19.44
CA ILE A 35 -8.55 6.68 -18.19
C ILE A 35 -7.13 7.06 -17.73
N ALA A 36 -6.18 6.13 -17.79
CA ALA A 36 -4.78 6.41 -17.45
C ALA A 36 -4.19 7.51 -18.34
N ASP A 37 -4.43 7.44 -19.65
CA ASP A 37 -4.01 8.46 -20.63
C ASP A 37 -4.58 9.85 -20.33
N TYR A 38 -5.86 9.93 -19.98
CA TYR A 38 -6.48 11.19 -19.62
C TYR A 38 -5.87 11.80 -18.34
N PHE A 39 -5.62 10.96 -17.32
CA PHE A 39 -4.92 11.41 -16.12
C PHE A 39 -3.50 11.88 -16.47
N GLN A 40 -2.77 11.12 -17.29
CA GLN A 40 -1.40 11.41 -17.70
C GLN A 40 -1.29 12.74 -18.45
N ARG A 41 -2.10 12.94 -19.49
CA ARG A 41 -1.93 14.08 -20.42
C ARG A 41 -2.71 15.31 -19.99
N GLU A 42 -3.83 15.16 -19.29
CA GLU A 42 -4.72 16.29 -18.99
C GLU A 42 -4.74 16.70 -17.53
N LEU A 43 -4.73 15.74 -16.58
CA LEU A 43 -4.90 16.06 -15.15
C LEU A 43 -3.57 16.26 -14.41
N LEU A 44 -2.64 15.30 -14.53
CA LEU A 44 -1.34 15.35 -13.84
C LEU A 44 -0.54 16.63 -14.14
N PRO A 45 -0.46 17.13 -15.40
CA PRO A 45 0.31 18.34 -15.68
C PRO A 45 -0.20 19.57 -14.92
N ARG A 46 -1.49 19.59 -14.56
CA ARG A 46 -2.17 20.71 -13.87
C ARG A 46 -2.12 20.61 -12.35
N ALA A 47 -1.67 19.49 -11.80
CA ALA A 47 -1.55 19.28 -10.35
C ALA A 47 -0.15 19.68 -9.86
N ASP A 48 -0.05 20.14 -8.61
CA ASP A 48 1.22 20.33 -7.89
C ASP A 48 1.47 19.20 -6.88
N LEU A 49 0.38 18.69 -6.29
CA LEU A 49 0.36 17.60 -5.32
C LEU A 49 -0.67 16.56 -5.74
N VAL A 50 -0.27 15.30 -5.70
CA VAL A 50 -1.07 14.12 -6.03
C VAL A 50 -1.17 13.28 -4.76
N PHE A 51 -2.39 13.09 -4.27
CA PHE A 51 -2.68 12.21 -3.14
C PHE A 51 -3.54 11.06 -3.64
N ASP A 52 -3.04 9.83 -3.56
CA ASP A 52 -3.74 8.63 -4.02
C ASP A 52 -4.04 7.68 -2.85
N PHE A 53 -5.30 7.31 -2.67
CA PHE A 53 -5.71 6.45 -1.56
C PHE A 53 -5.66 4.99 -1.95
N HIS A 54 -4.84 4.21 -1.24
CA HIS A 54 -4.84 2.75 -1.32
C HIS A 54 -5.18 2.08 0.02
N SER A 55 -5.49 0.80 -0.11
CA SER A 55 -5.75 -0.17 0.96
C SER A 55 -5.52 -1.56 0.34
N GLY A 56 -5.33 -2.60 1.16
CA GLY A 56 -4.96 -3.94 0.69
C GLY A 56 -6.01 -4.67 -0.16
N GLY A 57 -7.16 -4.05 -0.44
CA GLY A 57 -8.23 -4.63 -1.24
C GLY A 57 -8.75 -5.90 -0.57
N LYS A 58 -9.19 -6.89 -1.37
CA LYS A 58 -9.76 -8.14 -0.84
C LYS A 58 -8.72 -9.17 -0.41
N THR A 59 -7.46 -8.98 -0.79
CA THR A 59 -6.41 -10.01 -0.67
C THR A 59 -5.42 -9.73 0.45
N LEU A 60 -5.24 -8.46 0.83
CA LEU A 60 -4.29 -8.04 1.85
C LEU A 60 -4.97 -7.19 2.92
N ASP A 61 -4.31 -7.09 4.09
CA ASP A 61 -4.60 -6.13 5.15
C ASP A 61 -3.29 -5.55 5.67
N PHE A 62 -3.31 -4.26 6.05
CA PHE A 62 -2.12 -3.48 6.38
C PHE A 62 -2.33 -2.73 7.71
N VAL A 63 -1.24 -2.50 8.45
CA VAL A 63 -1.26 -1.42 9.44
C VAL A 63 -1.56 -0.09 8.74
N PRO A 64 -2.39 0.80 9.30
CA PRO A 64 -2.78 2.02 8.61
C PRO A 64 -1.60 2.99 8.51
N PHE A 65 -1.07 3.18 7.30
CA PHE A 65 0.07 4.05 7.04
C PHE A 65 -0.14 5.06 5.90
N CYS A 66 0.66 6.12 5.95
CA CYS A 66 0.88 7.05 4.84
C CYS A 66 2.33 6.92 4.37
N ALA A 67 2.57 7.00 3.08
CA ALA A 67 3.87 6.73 2.50
C ALA A 67 4.26 7.69 1.37
N ALA A 68 5.57 7.78 1.16
CA ALA A 68 6.19 8.39 0.01
C ALA A 68 7.43 7.57 -0.39
N HIS A 69 7.83 7.68 -1.66
CA HIS A 69 9.01 7.00 -2.16
C HIS A 69 10.30 7.74 -1.80
N THR A 70 11.37 6.95 -1.69
CA THR A 70 12.72 7.51 -1.81
C THR A 70 12.96 7.88 -3.28
N LEU A 71 13.29 9.14 -3.54
CA LEU A 71 13.44 9.70 -4.89
C LEU A 71 14.88 10.16 -5.17
N PRO A 72 15.32 10.15 -6.44
CA PRO A 72 16.58 10.77 -6.84
C PRO A 72 16.61 12.29 -6.59
N ASP A 73 15.50 12.99 -6.87
CA ASP A 73 15.35 14.40 -6.53
C ASP A 73 15.05 14.54 -5.02
N LYS A 74 16.07 14.92 -4.25
CA LYS A 74 15.97 15.09 -2.80
C LYS A 74 15.13 16.28 -2.36
N ALA A 75 14.92 17.27 -3.23
CA ALA A 75 14.02 18.38 -2.92
C ALA A 75 12.55 17.94 -3.07
N GLN A 76 12.24 17.15 -4.11
CA GLN A 76 10.92 16.53 -4.28
C GLN A 76 10.64 15.53 -3.15
N GLU A 77 11.60 14.65 -2.85
CA GLU A 77 11.55 13.68 -1.75
C GLU A 77 11.19 14.38 -0.42
N LYS A 78 11.92 15.45 -0.08
CA LYS A 78 11.70 16.18 1.16
C LYS A 78 10.28 16.76 1.26
N LYS A 79 9.72 17.26 0.14
CA LYS A 79 8.33 17.75 0.10
C LYS A 79 7.32 16.63 0.30
N ALA A 80 7.54 15.46 -0.32
CA ALA A 80 6.68 14.31 -0.18
C ALA A 80 6.66 13.78 1.27
N PHE A 81 7.83 13.64 1.90
CA PHE A 81 7.90 13.21 3.31
C PHE A 81 7.32 14.24 4.28
N ALA A 82 7.42 15.54 4.01
CA ALA A 82 6.74 16.56 4.80
C ALA A 82 5.21 16.44 4.71
N ALA A 83 4.68 16.09 3.54
CA ALA A 83 3.25 15.82 3.36
C ALA A 83 2.81 14.51 4.05
N VAL A 84 3.65 13.47 4.06
CA VAL A 84 3.44 12.25 4.85
C VAL A 84 3.37 12.56 6.35
N GLU A 85 4.30 13.36 6.88
CA GLU A 85 4.27 13.80 8.28
C GLU A 85 2.97 14.56 8.57
N ALA A 86 2.55 15.45 7.67
CA ALA A 86 1.31 16.20 7.81
C ALA A 86 0.08 15.27 7.86
N PHE A 87 -0.01 14.24 7.01
CA PHE A 87 -1.10 13.27 7.04
C PHE A 87 -1.26 12.61 8.41
N SER A 88 -0.14 12.39 9.12
CA SER A 88 -0.11 11.93 10.52
C SER A 88 -0.93 10.65 10.74
N ALA A 89 -0.74 9.63 9.89
CA ALA A 89 -1.25 8.28 10.13
C ALA A 89 -0.58 7.66 11.38
N PRO A 90 -1.16 6.59 11.98
CA PRO A 90 -0.50 5.88 13.08
C PRO A 90 0.90 5.35 12.71
N PHE A 91 1.09 5.02 11.44
CA PHE A 91 2.38 4.66 10.87
C PHE A 91 2.72 5.54 9.66
N SER A 92 3.99 5.86 9.48
CA SER A 92 4.52 6.51 8.28
C SER A 92 5.53 5.58 7.64
N MET A 93 5.50 5.40 6.33
CA MET A 93 6.38 4.44 5.67
C MET A 93 7.26 5.12 4.62
N ARG A 94 8.56 4.84 4.68
CA ARG A 94 9.48 5.07 3.56
C ARG A 94 9.39 3.86 2.65
N MET A 95 8.99 4.09 1.40
CA MET A 95 8.92 3.04 0.40
C MET A 95 10.13 3.12 -0.53
N THR A 96 10.73 1.96 -0.80
CA THR A 96 11.62 1.78 -1.94
C THR A 96 10.83 1.00 -2.98
N GLU A 97 10.50 1.64 -4.10
CA GLU A 97 9.73 0.99 -5.15
C GLU A 97 10.60 -0.05 -5.88
N ILE A 98 10.11 -1.29 -5.97
CA ILE A 98 10.83 -2.43 -6.54
C ILE A 98 10.30 -2.73 -7.95
N ASP A 99 9.06 -2.32 -8.27
CA ASP A 99 8.44 -2.49 -9.59
C ASP A 99 7.62 -1.25 -10.00
N ALA A 100 8.33 -0.19 -10.39
CA ALA A 100 7.77 1.11 -10.78
C ALA A 100 7.02 1.11 -12.12
N VAL A 101 7.09 0.03 -12.90
CA VAL A 101 6.64 0.05 -14.30
C VAL A 101 5.11 0.18 -14.38
N GLY A 102 4.67 1.29 -14.98
CA GLY A 102 3.27 1.57 -15.27
C GLY A 102 2.44 2.06 -14.07
N MET A 103 3.10 2.45 -12.97
CA MET A 103 2.46 2.99 -11.78
C MET A 103 2.00 4.44 -11.97
N TYR A 104 0.90 4.79 -11.31
CA TYR A 104 0.44 6.18 -11.25
C TYR A 104 1.43 7.06 -10.47
N ASP A 105 2.01 6.47 -9.43
CA ASP A 105 3.01 7.03 -8.53
C ASP A 105 4.20 7.56 -9.35
N THR A 106 4.81 6.67 -10.15
CA THR A 106 5.93 6.99 -11.04
C THR A 106 5.55 8.06 -12.06
N ALA A 107 4.36 7.98 -12.65
CA ALA A 107 3.90 9.00 -13.59
C ALA A 107 3.82 10.41 -12.97
N ALA A 108 3.37 10.52 -11.72
CA ALA A 108 3.34 11.79 -11.00
C ALA A 108 4.76 12.25 -10.60
N GLU A 109 5.58 11.33 -10.10
CA GLU A 109 6.93 11.62 -9.61
C GLU A 109 7.88 12.06 -10.73
N GLU A 110 7.84 11.39 -11.89
CA GLU A 110 8.63 11.76 -13.08
C GLU A 110 8.25 13.14 -13.64
N MET A 111 7.02 13.61 -13.38
CA MET A 111 6.59 14.98 -13.68
C MET A 111 6.98 16.00 -12.62
N GLY A 112 7.79 15.61 -11.62
CA GLY A 112 8.24 16.48 -10.53
C GLY A 112 7.14 16.83 -9.53
N LYS A 113 6.02 16.10 -9.51
CA LYS A 113 4.89 16.37 -8.62
C LYS A 113 5.16 15.81 -7.23
N VAL A 114 4.57 16.42 -6.20
CA VAL A 114 4.59 15.82 -4.87
C VAL A 114 3.57 14.68 -4.84
N PHE A 115 4.03 13.43 -4.75
CA PHE A 115 3.17 12.26 -4.65
C PHE A 115 3.15 11.71 -3.23
N VAL A 116 1.97 11.38 -2.72
CA VAL A 116 1.76 10.74 -1.42
C VAL A 116 0.66 9.69 -1.56
N THR A 117 0.86 8.53 -0.91
CA THR A 117 -0.10 7.43 -0.93
C THR A 117 -0.37 6.88 0.48
N THR A 118 -1.33 5.98 0.59
CA THR A 118 -1.70 5.34 1.86
C THR A 118 -1.98 3.86 1.69
N GLU A 119 -1.81 3.09 2.75
CA GLU A 119 -2.49 1.80 2.92
C GLU A 119 -3.29 1.88 4.23
N LEU A 120 -4.62 1.92 4.15
CA LEU A 120 -5.50 2.17 5.31
C LEU A 120 -6.31 0.94 5.73
N GLY A 121 -5.64 -0.20 5.84
CA GLY A 121 -6.24 -1.51 6.13
C GLY A 121 -6.49 -2.33 4.87
N GLY A 122 -7.52 -3.17 4.87
CA GLY A 122 -7.82 -4.05 3.74
C GLY A 122 -9.01 -4.98 3.97
N GLY A 123 -8.96 -6.18 3.41
CA GLY A 123 -10.04 -7.17 3.45
C GLY A 123 -11.32 -6.82 2.67
N GLY A 124 -11.26 -5.81 1.80
CA GLY A 124 -12.41 -5.35 1.01
C GLY A 124 -13.46 -4.61 1.84
N THR A 125 -13.07 -4.11 3.02
CA THR A 125 -13.92 -3.34 3.92
C THR A 125 -13.14 -2.17 4.53
N SER A 126 -13.82 -1.36 5.34
CA SER A 126 -13.20 -0.32 6.15
C SER A 126 -13.79 -0.31 7.56
N ARG A 127 -13.02 0.19 8.52
CA ARG A 127 -13.45 0.39 9.91
C ARG A 127 -13.67 1.89 10.16
N ALA A 128 -14.52 2.24 11.13
CA ALA A 128 -14.74 3.64 11.52
C ALA A 128 -13.42 4.36 11.89
N GLU A 129 -12.45 3.63 12.43
CA GLU A 129 -11.09 4.12 12.67
C GLU A 129 -10.36 4.51 11.38
N THR A 130 -10.24 3.59 10.41
CA THR A 130 -9.56 3.84 9.12
C THR A 130 -10.19 5.00 8.34
N VAL A 131 -11.52 5.17 8.42
CA VAL A 131 -12.22 6.30 7.82
C VAL A 131 -11.88 7.63 8.52
N ARG A 132 -11.76 7.63 9.87
CA ARG A 132 -11.31 8.81 10.61
C ARG A 132 -9.87 9.19 10.27
N ILE A 133 -8.98 8.20 10.14
CA ILE A 133 -7.59 8.40 9.71
C ILE A 133 -7.57 9.05 8.31
N ALA A 134 -8.29 8.47 7.34
CA ALA A 134 -8.36 9.00 5.98
C ALA A 134 -8.83 10.45 5.93
N ARG A 135 -9.95 10.76 6.61
CA ARG A 135 -10.57 12.10 6.61
C ARG A 135 -9.69 13.15 7.26
N ARG A 136 -9.14 12.86 8.45
CA ARG A 136 -8.23 13.78 9.14
C ARG A 136 -6.96 13.97 8.31
N GLY A 137 -6.38 12.87 7.83
CA GLY A 137 -5.10 12.89 7.13
C GLY A 137 -5.15 13.70 5.84
N ILE A 138 -6.16 13.52 4.98
CA ILE A 138 -6.26 14.34 3.76
C ILE A 138 -6.51 15.81 4.10
N LEU A 139 -7.32 16.11 5.10
CA LEU A 139 -7.53 17.49 5.53
C LEU A 139 -6.23 18.13 6.02
N ASN A 140 -5.39 17.38 6.75
CA ASN A 140 -4.08 17.84 7.16
C ASN A 140 -3.15 18.09 5.97
N VAL A 141 -3.12 17.21 4.97
CA VAL A 141 -2.30 17.41 3.77
C VAL A 141 -2.76 18.67 3.01
N LEU A 142 -4.07 18.89 2.88
CA LEU A 142 -4.61 20.11 2.27
C LEU A 142 -4.26 21.38 3.06
N ARG A 143 -4.25 21.31 4.40
CA ARG A 143 -3.79 22.41 5.27
C ARG A 143 -2.29 22.66 5.12
N HIS A 144 -1.48 21.60 5.09
CA HIS A 144 -0.05 21.66 4.87
C HIS A 144 0.30 22.30 3.51
N ALA A 145 -0.47 21.96 2.47
CA ALA A 145 -0.32 22.55 1.14
C ALA A 145 -0.88 23.98 1.02
N GLY A 146 -1.50 24.54 2.08
CA GLY A 146 -2.12 25.86 2.06
C GLY A 146 -3.39 25.96 1.20
N ILE A 147 -3.97 24.83 0.78
CA ILE A 147 -5.19 24.78 -0.03
C ILE A 147 -6.43 25.10 0.81
N VAL A 148 -6.40 24.70 2.08
CA VAL A 148 -7.47 25.01 3.04
C VAL A 148 -6.89 25.61 4.32
N ASN A 149 -7.67 26.48 4.97
CA ASN A 149 -7.25 27.11 6.21
C ASN A 149 -7.24 26.13 7.40
N GLY A 150 -6.39 26.43 8.39
CA GLY A 150 -6.32 25.72 9.66
C GLY A 150 -4.96 25.06 9.93
N ALA A 151 -4.73 24.67 11.17
CA ALA A 151 -3.51 23.99 11.58
C ALA A 151 -3.60 22.47 11.33
N VAL A 152 -2.47 21.85 11.02
CA VAL A 152 -2.34 20.39 10.94
C VAL A 152 -2.62 19.77 12.32
N GLU A 153 -3.58 18.84 12.37
CA GLU A 153 -3.89 18.07 13.57
C GLU A 153 -2.91 16.90 13.69
N LYS A 154 -1.80 17.11 14.40
CA LYS A 154 -0.74 16.11 14.56
C LYS A 154 -1.19 14.93 15.42
N GLY A 155 -0.81 13.73 15.01
CA GLY A 155 -0.92 12.49 15.78
C GLY A 155 0.45 11.85 15.99
N ARG A 156 0.56 10.92 16.96
CA ARG A 156 1.77 10.09 17.07
C ARG A 156 1.85 9.17 15.85
N THR A 157 2.98 9.20 15.16
CA THR A 157 3.31 8.29 14.07
C THR A 157 4.56 7.49 14.44
N GLN A 158 4.60 6.22 14.04
CA GLN A 158 5.81 5.41 14.02
C GLN A 158 6.31 5.29 12.59
N TRP A 159 7.55 5.71 12.34
CA TRP A 159 8.17 5.58 11.03
C TRP A 159 8.67 4.16 10.81
N LEU A 160 8.36 3.63 9.64
CA LEU A 160 8.68 2.28 9.19
C LEU A 160 9.51 2.33 7.91
N ASP A 161 10.43 1.38 7.80
CA ASP A 161 11.24 1.15 6.61
C ASP A 161 11.19 -0.32 6.19
N MET A 162 11.40 -0.58 4.90
CA MET A 162 11.42 -1.91 4.29
C MET A 162 12.78 -2.13 3.61
N PRO A 163 13.80 -2.54 4.39
CA PRO A 163 15.21 -2.43 3.96
C PRO A 163 15.65 -3.47 2.92
N SER A 164 14.92 -4.57 2.73
CA SER A 164 15.32 -5.64 1.80
C SER A 164 14.14 -6.51 1.37
N GLY A 165 14.39 -7.43 0.43
CA GLY A 165 13.43 -8.47 0.05
C GLY A 165 13.05 -9.43 1.18
N ASP A 166 13.81 -9.46 2.29
CA ASP A 166 13.50 -10.29 3.47
C ASP A 166 12.27 -9.79 4.23
N CYS A 167 11.79 -8.58 3.90
CA CYS A 167 10.50 -8.08 4.36
C CYS A 167 9.34 -8.97 3.90
N PHE A 168 9.47 -9.69 2.78
CA PHE A 168 8.37 -10.42 2.16
C PHE A 168 8.50 -11.93 2.40
N ALA A 169 7.39 -12.54 2.82
CA ALA A 169 7.23 -13.98 2.80
C ALA A 169 6.09 -14.37 1.86
N PHE A 170 6.29 -15.44 1.09
CA PHE A 170 5.35 -15.92 0.09
C PHE A 170 4.94 -17.36 0.38
N ALA A 171 3.71 -17.71 0.03
CA ALA A 171 3.23 -19.08 0.07
C ALA A 171 3.90 -19.88 -1.06
N GLU A 172 4.45 -21.06 -0.76
CA GLU A 172 5.01 -21.95 -1.78
C GLU A 172 3.96 -22.94 -2.30
N GLU A 173 2.88 -23.16 -1.54
CA GLU A 173 1.79 -24.07 -1.85
C GLU A 173 0.42 -23.42 -1.60
N ASP A 174 -0.62 -23.99 -2.23
CA ASP A 174 -2.01 -23.65 -1.95
C ASP A 174 -2.45 -24.25 -0.60
N GLY A 175 -3.21 -23.50 0.19
CA GLY A 175 -3.64 -24.02 1.50
C GLY A 175 -4.55 -23.10 2.29
N MET A 176 -4.99 -23.59 3.44
CA MET A 176 -5.65 -22.77 4.45
C MET A 176 -4.59 -22.10 5.33
N ILE A 177 -4.62 -20.77 5.41
CA ILE A 177 -3.66 -20.02 6.22
C ILE A 177 -4.15 -19.88 7.66
N GLU A 178 -3.24 -20.14 8.60
CA GLU A 178 -3.34 -19.82 10.03
C GLU A 178 -2.29 -18.76 10.33
N THR A 179 -2.69 -17.56 10.73
CA THR A 179 -1.76 -16.51 11.18
C THR A 179 -1.46 -16.67 12.66
N THR A 180 -0.19 -16.50 13.05
CA THR A 180 0.27 -16.70 14.43
C THR A 180 0.56 -15.38 15.16
N ILE A 181 0.58 -14.27 14.43
CA ILE A 181 0.77 -12.90 14.92
C ILE A 181 -0.19 -11.95 14.21
N ASP A 182 -0.51 -10.83 14.86
CA ASP A 182 -1.39 -9.80 14.33
C ASP A 182 -0.65 -8.57 13.78
N LEU A 183 -1.36 -7.76 12.98
CA LEU A 183 -0.82 -6.53 12.40
C LEU A 183 -0.31 -5.58 13.50
N GLY A 184 0.92 -5.11 13.34
CA GLY A 184 1.60 -4.23 14.29
C GLY A 184 2.35 -4.95 15.41
N GLU A 185 2.20 -6.27 15.56
CA GLU A 185 2.96 -7.02 16.56
C GLU A 185 4.44 -7.16 16.17
N PRO A 186 5.36 -7.09 17.15
CA PRO A 186 6.78 -7.31 16.92
C PRO A 186 7.07 -8.78 16.61
N VAL A 187 8.09 -9.02 15.79
CA VAL A 187 8.55 -10.35 15.41
C VAL A 187 10.06 -10.42 15.43
N GLU A 188 10.60 -11.56 15.86
CA GLU A 188 12.03 -11.88 15.78
C GLU A 188 12.34 -12.72 14.54
N ASP A 189 13.55 -12.59 14.02
CA ASP A 189 14.05 -13.43 12.94
C ASP A 189 13.86 -14.93 13.24
N GLY A 190 13.39 -15.68 12.24
CA GLY A 190 13.10 -17.11 12.34
C GLY A 190 11.76 -17.47 13.01
N HIS A 191 11.03 -16.52 13.61
CA HIS A 191 9.72 -16.78 14.22
C HIS A 191 8.69 -17.18 13.14
N VAL A 192 7.84 -18.18 13.43
CA VAL A 192 6.74 -18.59 12.55
C VAL A 192 5.66 -17.51 12.58
N VAL A 193 5.39 -16.87 11.44
CA VAL A 193 4.38 -15.81 11.27
C VAL A 193 3.05 -16.30 10.71
N ALA A 194 3.09 -17.45 10.02
CA ALA A 194 1.91 -18.14 9.54
C ALA A 194 2.20 -19.62 9.31
N ARG A 195 1.13 -20.41 9.27
CA ARG A 195 1.13 -21.81 8.87
C ARG A 195 0.17 -22.02 7.72
N ILE A 196 0.56 -22.80 6.74
CA ILE A 196 -0.28 -23.16 5.59
C ILE A 196 -0.64 -24.64 5.70
N HIS A 197 -1.93 -24.90 5.91
CA HIS A 197 -2.49 -26.23 6.06
C HIS A 197 -2.94 -26.77 4.69
N PRO A 198 -2.47 -27.95 4.26
CA PRO A 198 -2.90 -28.56 3.00
C PRO A 198 -4.40 -28.86 2.98
N LEU A 199 -5.06 -28.59 1.84
CA LEU A 199 -6.52 -28.78 1.71
C LEU A 199 -6.94 -30.24 1.43
N GLY A 200 -6.03 -31.06 0.89
CA GLY A 200 -6.40 -32.35 0.30
C GLY A 200 -6.69 -33.48 1.29
N ARG A 201 -6.17 -33.42 2.52
CA ARG A 201 -6.38 -34.43 3.57
C ARG A 201 -5.91 -33.93 4.94
N THR A 202 -6.53 -34.45 5.99
CA THR A 202 -6.15 -34.21 7.39
C THR A 202 -4.90 -34.98 7.81
N GLY A 203 -4.23 -34.53 8.88
CA GLY A 203 -3.10 -35.26 9.51
C GLY A 203 -1.72 -34.98 8.91
N GLN A 204 -1.63 -34.07 7.94
CA GLN A 204 -0.35 -33.56 7.44
C GLN A 204 0.13 -32.39 8.30
N ALA A 205 1.43 -32.28 8.48
CA ALA A 205 2.03 -31.10 9.10
C ALA A 205 1.84 -29.88 8.16
N PRO A 206 1.55 -28.69 8.71
CA PRO A 206 1.47 -27.48 7.89
C PRO A 206 2.87 -27.02 7.47
N GLN A 207 2.94 -26.29 6.35
CA GLN A 207 4.13 -25.52 6.00
C GLN A 207 4.24 -24.31 6.94
N GLU A 208 5.38 -24.13 7.58
CA GLU A 208 5.65 -22.96 8.41
C GLU A 208 6.27 -21.85 7.57
N ILE A 209 5.65 -20.67 7.60
CA ILE A 209 6.20 -19.44 7.03
C ILE A 209 6.90 -18.69 8.16
N ARG A 210 8.21 -18.50 8.01
CA ARG A 210 9.07 -17.88 9.02
C ARG A 210 9.47 -16.46 8.61
N ALA A 211 9.53 -15.57 9.60
CA ALA A 211 10.17 -14.27 9.47
C ALA A 211 11.63 -14.45 9.03
N ARG A 212 12.09 -13.61 8.10
CA ARG A 212 13.48 -13.58 7.61
C ARG A 212 14.26 -12.38 8.16
N MET A 213 13.63 -11.65 9.07
CA MET A 213 14.20 -10.50 9.76
C MET A 213 13.34 -10.18 11.00
N SER A 214 13.95 -9.51 11.98
CA SER A 214 13.21 -8.92 13.10
C SER A 214 12.55 -7.60 12.69
N GLY A 215 11.38 -7.30 13.25
CA GLY A 215 10.62 -6.10 12.92
C GLY A 215 9.21 -6.14 13.50
N LEU A 216 8.23 -5.68 12.73
CA LEU A 216 6.80 -5.82 13.01
C LEU A 216 6.02 -6.25 11.78
N LEU A 217 4.88 -6.91 11.97
CA LEU A 217 3.99 -7.30 10.87
C LEU A 217 3.25 -6.07 10.31
N ALA A 218 3.69 -5.58 9.15
CA ALA A 218 3.12 -4.41 8.48
C ALA A 218 1.97 -4.78 7.53
N ALA A 219 2.01 -5.96 6.92
CA ALA A 219 0.94 -6.47 6.07
C ALA A 219 0.78 -7.98 6.20
N ARG A 220 -0.41 -8.48 5.87
CA ARG A 220 -0.70 -9.91 5.80
C ARG A 220 -1.67 -10.26 4.68
N HIS A 221 -1.64 -11.51 4.26
CA HIS A 221 -2.73 -12.11 3.50
C HIS A 221 -4.02 -12.07 4.33
N PHE A 222 -5.13 -11.74 3.66
CA PHE A 222 -6.43 -11.58 4.31
C PHE A 222 -7.37 -12.79 4.14
N PRO A 223 -7.58 -13.34 2.93
CA PRO A 223 -8.44 -14.52 2.78
C PRO A 223 -7.95 -15.72 3.59
N GLY A 224 -8.87 -16.60 4.01
CA GLY A 224 -8.50 -17.84 4.71
C GLY A 224 -7.79 -18.88 3.83
N LEU A 225 -7.76 -18.68 2.51
CA LEU A 225 -7.08 -19.52 1.55
C LEU A 225 -5.99 -18.74 0.83
N VAL A 226 -4.79 -19.30 0.77
CA VAL A 226 -3.65 -18.81 -0.01
C VAL A 226 -3.46 -19.66 -1.26
N LYS A 227 -2.85 -19.06 -2.27
CA LYS A 227 -2.29 -19.75 -3.43
C LYS A 227 -0.77 -19.68 -3.41
N ALA A 228 -0.12 -20.63 -4.08
CA ALA A 228 1.30 -20.54 -4.37
C ALA A 228 1.62 -19.19 -5.05
N GLY A 229 2.59 -18.46 -4.48
CA GLY A 229 2.99 -17.13 -4.90
C GLY A 229 2.26 -15.97 -4.21
N ASP A 230 1.20 -16.22 -3.43
CA ASP A 230 0.56 -15.15 -2.66
C ASP A 230 1.52 -14.63 -1.58
N CYS A 231 1.56 -13.31 -1.39
CA CYS A 231 2.30 -12.69 -0.29
C CYS A 231 1.58 -12.96 1.03
N VAL A 232 2.23 -13.68 1.93
CA VAL A 232 1.69 -14.12 3.22
C VAL A 232 1.83 -13.03 4.28
N SER A 233 3.01 -12.41 4.34
CA SER A 233 3.34 -11.38 5.32
C SER A 233 4.35 -10.40 4.76
N VAL A 234 4.22 -9.15 5.18
CA VAL A 234 5.23 -8.11 4.98
C VAL A 234 5.68 -7.60 6.35
N LEU A 235 6.98 -7.64 6.60
CA LEU A 235 7.61 -7.10 7.79
C LEU A 235 8.20 -5.72 7.51
N ALA A 236 8.27 -4.88 8.53
CA ALA A 236 8.95 -3.59 8.48
C ALA A 236 9.71 -3.32 9.78
N VAL A 237 10.73 -2.46 9.71
CA VAL A 237 11.50 -2.03 10.89
C VAL A 237 11.14 -0.62 11.30
N ALA A 238 11.10 -0.39 12.62
CA ALA A 238 10.92 0.95 13.15
C ALA A 238 12.20 1.78 12.91
N VAL A 239 12.04 2.99 12.39
CA VAL A 239 13.13 3.96 12.19
C VAL A 239 12.81 5.29 12.85
N GLN A 240 13.83 6.14 13.03
CA GLN A 240 13.60 7.53 13.41
C GLN A 240 13.10 8.30 12.19
N GLY A 241 12.06 9.12 12.41
CA GLY A 241 11.46 9.99 11.40
C GLY A 241 12.32 11.19 11.03
#